data_AF-A0A098GJK5-F1
#
_entry.id   AF-A0A098GJK5-F1
#
_cell.length_a   1.000
_cell.length_b   1.000
_cell.length_c   1.000
_cell.angle_alpha   90.00
_cell.angle_beta   90.00
_cell.angle_gamma   90.00
#
_symmetry.space_group_name_H-M   'P 1'
#
loop_
_entity.id
_entity.type
_entity.pdbx_description
1 polymer ?
#
loop_
_entity_poly.entity_id
_entity_poly.type
_entity_poly.pdbx_seq_one_letter_code
_entity_poly.pdbx_strand_id
1 'polypeptide(L)' 'MEIQGEYKVLGDGISELKFKFGSGYRIYYTERDDVIVLLLCAGDKKTQSKDIKLAKEYLNDYLEGENHG' A
#
# COMPACT_ATOMS: atom_id res chain seq x y z
N MET A 1 13.39 17.65 4.65
CA MET A 1 13.81 16.44 3.93
C MET A 1 12.80 16.23 2.82
N GLU A 2 13.12 16.66 1.59
CA GLU A 2 12.24 16.41 0.44
C GLU A 2 12.13 14.90 0.23
N ILE A 3 10.93 14.37 0.43
CA ILE A 3 10.66 12.99 0.06
C ILE A 3 10.54 13.01 -1.47
N GLN A 4 11.52 12.46 -2.20
CA GLN A 4 11.42 12.28 -3.65
C GLN A 4 10.45 11.13 -3.97
N GLY A 5 9.17 11.36 -3.69
CA GLY A 5 8.12 10.38 -3.89
C GLY A 5 6.75 11.00 -4.16
N GLU A 6 5.89 10.22 -4.78
CA GLU A 6 4.50 10.57 -5.09
C GLU A 6 3.58 9.54 -4.43
N TYR A 7 2.47 9.97 -3.85
CA TYR A 7 1.43 9.03 -3.42
C TYR A 7 0.31 8.97 -4.47
N LYS A 8 -0.37 7.84 -4.54
CA LYS A 8 -1.54 7.65 -5.41
C LYS A 8 -2.58 6.80 -4.70
N VAL A 9 -3.83 7.29 -4.67
CA VAL A 9 -4.99 6.47 -4.30
C VAL A 9 -5.30 5.53 -5.46
N LEU A 10 -5.35 4.22 -5.20
CA LEU A 10 -5.58 3.18 -6.20
C LEU A 10 -7.03 2.69 -6.25
N GLY A 11 -7.84 3.06 -5.25
CA GLY A 11 -9.20 2.54 -5.06
C GLY A 11 -9.22 1.36 -4.09
N ASP A 12 -10.42 0.90 -3.73
CA ASP A 12 -10.65 -0.22 -2.81
C ASP A 12 -9.93 -0.05 -1.45
N GLY A 13 -9.81 1.18 -0.97
CA GLY A 13 -9.13 1.49 0.30
C GLY A 13 -7.59 1.41 0.24
N ILE A 14 -6.99 1.17 -0.93
CA ILE A 14 -5.55 1.06 -1.10
C ILE A 14 -4.95 2.36 -1.63
N SER A 15 -3.83 2.75 -1.01
CA SER A 15 -2.94 3.80 -1.48
C SER A 15 -1.53 3.24 -1.73
N GLU A 16 -0.83 3.88 -2.66
CA GLU A 16 0.53 3.51 -3.06
C GLU A 16 1.46 4.71 -2.90
N LEU A 17 2.56 4.53 -2.18
CA LEU A 17 3.66 5.48 -2.12
C LEU A 17 4.77 5.05 -3.08
N LYS A 18 5.15 5.94 -3.98
CA LYS A 18 6.10 5.71 -5.07
C LYS A 18 7.40 6.44 -4.80
N PHE A 19 8.51 5.73 -4.78
CA PHE A 19 9.84 6.34 -4.66
C PHE A 19 10.48 6.50 -6.03
N LYS A 20 11.13 7.64 -6.27
CA LYS A 20 11.80 7.95 -7.56
C LYS A 20 13.24 7.43 -7.65
N PHE A 21 13.76 6.80 -6.59
CA PHE A 21 15.10 6.22 -6.55
C PHE A 21 15.09 4.70 -6.72
N GLY A 22 16.25 4.12 -7.03
CA GLY A 22 16.39 2.69 -7.26
C GLY A 22 15.53 2.19 -8.43
N SER A 23 14.92 1.01 -8.27
CA SER A 23 14.01 0.42 -9.28
C SER A 23 12.64 1.09 -9.36
N GLY A 24 12.40 2.16 -8.59
CA GLY A 24 11.10 2.77 -8.42
C GLY A 24 10.23 1.99 -7.44
N TYR A 25 10.65 1.94 -6.18
CA TYR A 25 9.97 1.19 -5.12
C TYR A 25 8.55 1.70 -4.86
N ARG A 26 7.67 0.78 -4.47
CA ARG A 26 6.26 1.03 -4.15
C ARG A 26 5.91 0.38 -2.83
N ILE A 27 5.37 1.18 -1.92
CA ILE A 27 4.81 0.71 -0.65
C ILE A 27 3.29 0.84 -0.74
N TYR A 28 2.58 -0.19 -0.28
CA TYR A 28 1.12 -0.21 -0.24
C TYR A 28 0.63 -0.04 1.20
N TYR A 29 -0.40 0.79 1.36
CA TYR A 29 -0.98 1.07 2.67
C TYR A 29 -2.46 1.38 2.54
N THR A 30 -3.16 1.32 3.67
CA THR A 30 -4.51 1.88 3.82
C THR A 30 -4.50 2.94 4.91
N GLU A 31 -5.49 3.81 4.91
CA GLU A 31 -5.72 4.80 5.96
C GLU A 31 -7.07 4.47 6.62
N ARG A 32 -7.03 4.25 7.93
CA ARG A 32 -8.17 3.80 8.73
C ARG A 32 -8.16 4.59 10.03
N ASP A 33 -9.24 5.30 10.32
CA ASP A 33 -9.39 6.10 11.53
C ASP A 33 -8.19 7.02 11.82
N ASP A 34 -7.75 7.76 10.81
CA ASP A 34 -6.57 8.65 10.82
C ASP A 34 -5.22 7.93 11.11
N VAL A 35 -5.17 6.61 11.01
CA VAL A 35 -3.97 5.77 11.15
C VAL A 35 -3.56 5.19 9.80
N ILE A 36 -2.28 5.34 9.46
CA ILE A 36 -1.67 4.66 8.31
C ILE A 36 -1.35 3.23 8.70
N VAL A 37 -2.02 2.27 8.05
CA VAL A 37 -1.75 0.85 8.19
C VAL A 37 -0.87 0.41 7.02
N LEU A 38 0.40 0.11 7.33
CA LEU A 38 1.32 -0.46 6.37
C LEU A 38 0.92 -1.91 6.07
N LEU A 39 0.56 -2.18 4.83
CA LEU A 39 0.38 -3.55 4.36
C LEU A 39 1.78 -4.07 4.07
N LEU A 40 2.19 -5.18 4.68
CA LEU A 40 3.56 -5.71 4.60
C LEU A 40 3.89 -6.31 3.22
N CYS A 41 3.50 -5.61 2.15
CA CYS A 41 3.83 -5.84 0.77
C CYS A 41 4.43 -4.57 0.15
N ALA A 42 5.51 -4.78 -0.61
CA ALA A 42 6.19 -3.74 -1.36
C ALA A 42 6.83 -4.38 -2.58
N GLY A 43 7.10 -3.57 -3.59
CA GLY A 43 7.75 -4.05 -4.80
C GLY A 43 8.30 -2.90 -5.62
N ASP A 44 8.51 -3.15 -6.91
CA ASP A 44 8.93 -2.12 -7.84
C ASP A 44 7.93 -1.98 -8.99
N LYS A 45 8.26 -1.14 -9.98
CA LYS A 45 7.37 -0.92 -11.13
C LYS A 45 7.04 -2.23 -11.90
N LYS A 46 7.91 -3.23 -11.91
CA LYS A 46 7.71 -4.49 -12.66
C LYS A 46 6.68 -5.40 -11.98
N THR A 47 6.59 -5.36 -10.65
CA THR A 47 5.70 -6.21 -9.87
C THR A 47 4.39 -5.51 -9.45
N GLN A 48 4.26 -4.20 -9.73
CA GLN A 48 3.13 -3.36 -9.32
C GLN A 48 1.74 -4.04 -9.39
N SER A 49 1.36 -4.63 -10.53
CA SER A 49 0.03 -5.25 -10.66
C SER A 49 -0.18 -6.44 -9.71
N LYS A 50 0.87 -7.23 -9.48
CA LYS A 50 0.86 -8.35 -8.52
C LYS A 50 0.79 -7.82 -7.09
N ASP A 51 1.56 -6.79 -6.79
CA ASP A 51 1.66 -6.23 -5.44
C ASP A 51 0.35 -5.53 -5.05
N ILE A 52 -0.33 -4.84 -5.98
CA ILE A 52 -1.66 -4.27 -5.76
C ILE A 52 -2.68 -5.36 -5.42
N LYS A 53 -2.63 -6.51 -6.11
CA LYS A 53 -3.53 -7.63 -5.79
C LYS A 53 -3.29 -8.14 -4.37
N LEU A 54 -2.02 -8.36 -4.01
CA LEU A 54 -1.64 -8.82 -2.68
C LEU A 54 -2.01 -7.80 -1.59
N ALA A 55 -1.87 -6.50 -1.86
CA ALA A 55 -2.29 -5.45 -0.94
C ALA A 55 -3.79 -5.50 -0.66
N LYS A 56 -4.63 -5.77 -1.67
CA LYS A 56 -6.08 -5.95 -1.47
C LYS A 56 -6.39 -7.18 -0.61
N GLU A 57 -5.66 -8.28 -0.81
CA GLU A 57 -5.78 -9.49 0.02
C GLU A 57 -5.42 -9.16 1.49
N TYR A 58 -4.29 -8.50 1.73
CA TYR A 58 -3.89 -8.11 3.09
C TYR A 58 -4.84 -7.11 3.75
N LEU A 59 -5.43 -6.20 2.98
CA LEU A 59 -6.45 -5.31 3.51
C LEU A 59 -7.70 -6.07 3.94
N ASN A 60 -8.18 -7.02 3.12
CA ASN A 60 -9.33 -7.84 3.50
C ASN A 60 -9.05 -8.63 4.78
N ASP A 61 -7.89 -9.27 4.89
CA ASP A 61 -7.49 -10.02 6.09
C ASP A 61 -7.45 -9.10 7.33
N TYR A 62 -6.92 -7.87 7.17
CA TYR A 62 -6.91 -6.87 8.24
C TYR A 62 -8.32 -6.48 8.69
N LEU A 63 -9.22 -6.19 7.74
CA LEU A 63 -10.62 -5.82 8.02
C LEU A 63 -11.41 -6.97 8.66
N GLU A 64 -11.19 -8.21 8.23
CA GLU A 64 -11.78 -9.38 8.87
C GLU A 64 -11.33 -9.49 10.32
N GLY A 65 -10.04 -9.24 10.61
CA GLY A 65 -9.51 -9.19 11.97
C GLY A 65 -10.19 -8.14 12.86
N GLU A 66 -10.46 -6.94 12.33
CA GLU A 66 -11.16 -5.87 13.07
C GLU A 66 -12.59 -6.27 13.49
N ASN A 67 -13.32 -7.00 12.62
CA ASN A 67 -14.70 -7.39 12.89
C ASN A 67 -14.87 -8.48 13.95
N HIS A 68 -13.78 -9.13 14.36
CA HIS A 68 -13.77 -10.16 15.40
C HIS A 68 -13.25 -9.64 16.75
N GLY A 69 -12.93 -8.35 16.85
CA GLY A 69 -12.42 -7.66 18.05
C GLY A 69 -13.46 -6.89 18.84
#